data_AF-A0A2N0QZ18-F1
#
_entry.id   AF-A0A2N0QZ18-F1
#
_cell.length_a   1.000
_cell.length_b   1.000
_cell.length_c   1.000
_cell.angle_alpha   90.00
_cell.angle_beta   90.00
_cell.angle_gamma   90.00
#
_symmetry.space_group_name_H-M   'P 1'
#
loop_
_entity.id
_entity.type
_entity.pdbx_description
1 polymer ?
#
loop_
_entity_poly.entity_id
_entity_poly.type
_entity_poly.pdbx_seq_one_letter_code
_entity_poly.pdbx_strand_id
1 'polypeptide(L)'
;MLQHAVREIFKESSILKNASTNAIKLVNYFNHSNNNLVTRYEPSEETSSKSTELYLPTDICQIIIGDLFWSRISQLAILIKPYCGAFGKLQIDKAQLYDVALSFGYFIKFWEQNTDQFLSESIISHFEKCWNNWEQFILLLSFVLHPKYHLNKFNPNLETINFVTIGIWLDYYYKAWTSEKPTKLLA
;
A
#
# COMPACT_ATOMS: atom_id res chain seq x y z
N MET A 1 6.79 -3.10 1.98
CA MET A 1 6.87 -1.68 1.54
C MET A 1 5.50 -1.05 1.39
N LEU A 2 4.68 -1.46 0.41
CA LEU A 2 3.31 -0.96 0.21
C LEU A 2 2.43 -1.05 1.47
N GLN A 3 2.45 -2.20 2.15
CA GLN A 3 1.74 -2.39 3.42
C GLN A 3 2.23 -1.45 4.54
N HIS A 4 3.51 -1.11 4.52
CA HIS A 4 4.11 -0.20 5.51
C HIS A 4 3.72 1.25 5.21
N ALA A 5 3.72 1.65 3.94
CA ALA A 5 3.25 2.97 3.51
C ALA A 5 1.76 3.18 3.86
N VAL A 6 0.90 2.17 3.65
CA VAL A 6 -0.51 2.22 4.06
C VAL A 6 -0.64 2.40 5.58
N ARG A 7 0.21 1.75 6.38
CA ARG A 7 0.25 1.94 7.83
C ARG A 7 0.59 3.38 8.21
N GLU A 8 1.53 4.02 7.53
CA GLU A 8 1.91 5.41 7.84
C GLU A 8 0.77 6.40 7.59
N ILE A 9 -0.08 6.19 6.57
CA ILE A 9 -1.29 7.02 6.37
C ILE A 9 -2.15 7.10 7.64
N PHE A 10 -2.31 5.97 8.34
CA PHE A 10 -3.07 5.91 9.58
C PHE A 10 -2.31 6.44 10.81
N LYS A 11 -0.98 6.54 10.76
CA LYS A 11 -0.22 7.17 11.84
C LYS A 11 -0.26 8.69 11.73
N GLU A 12 -0.07 9.19 10.51
CA GLU A 12 0.05 10.62 10.21
C GLU A 12 -1.32 11.32 10.19
N SER A 13 -2.39 10.61 9.81
CA SER A 13 -3.76 11.17 9.84
C SER A 13 -4.60 10.58 10.97
N SER A 14 -4.71 11.33 12.07
CA SER A 14 -5.58 10.98 13.21
C SER A 14 -7.06 10.85 12.81
N ILE A 15 -7.49 11.62 11.82
CA ILE A 15 -8.85 11.61 11.26
C ILE A 15 -9.12 10.27 10.56
N LEU A 16 -8.23 9.85 9.65
CA LEU A 16 -8.39 8.59 8.92
C LEU A 16 -8.21 7.39 9.85
N LYS A 17 -7.34 7.51 10.87
CA LYS A 17 -7.18 6.50 11.93
C LYS A 17 -8.48 6.27 12.70
N ASN A 18 -9.17 7.34 13.09
CA ASN A 18 -10.44 7.24 13.80
C ASN A 18 -11.53 6.61 12.91
N ALA A 19 -11.63 7.03 11.65
CA ALA A 19 -12.57 6.42 10.70
C ALA A 19 -12.31 4.91 10.51
N SER A 20 -11.05 4.52 10.34
CA SER A 20 -10.64 3.11 10.27
C SER A 20 -11.00 2.33 11.54
N THR A 21 -10.79 2.92 12.72
CA THR A 21 -11.13 2.31 14.00
C THR A 21 -12.63 2.07 14.13
N ASN A 22 -13.45 3.03 13.71
CA ASN A 22 -14.92 2.89 13.69
C ASN A 22 -15.37 1.84 12.66
N ALA A 23 -14.74 1.76 11.49
CA ALA A 23 -15.01 0.69 10.53
C ALA A 23 -14.68 -0.70 11.10
N ILE A 24 -13.55 -0.85 11.81
CA ILE A 24 -13.18 -2.11 12.48
C ILE A 24 -14.21 -2.47 13.55
N LYS A 25 -14.69 -1.50 14.34
CA LYS A 25 -15.77 -1.73 15.32
C LYS A 25 -17.03 -2.25 14.66
N LEU A 26 -17.45 -1.67 13.53
CA LEU A 26 -18.61 -2.14 12.77
C LEU A 26 -18.42 -3.56 12.26
N VAL A 27 -17.29 -3.85 11.61
CA VAL A 27 -16.98 -5.20 11.10
C VAL A 27 -16.99 -6.23 12.22
N ASN A 28 -16.36 -5.93 13.35
CA ASN A 28 -16.35 -6.82 14.51
C ASN A 28 -17.76 -7.05 15.03
N TYR A 29 -18.57 -6.00 15.19
CA TYR A 29 -19.95 -6.13 15.65
C TYR A 29 -20.76 -7.07 14.75
N PHE A 30 -20.75 -6.87 13.43
CA PHE A 30 -21.52 -7.70 12.51
C PHE A 30 -20.97 -9.13 12.40
N ASN A 31 -19.67 -9.33 12.48
CA ASN A 31 -19.08 -10.68 12.49
C ASN A 31 -19.47 -11.47 13.75
N HIS A 32 -19.43 -10.84 14.93
CA HIS A 32 -19.83 -11.49 16.19
C HIS A 32 -21.35 -11.69 16.27
N SER A 33 -22.14 -10.74 15.73
CA SER A 33 -23.59 -10.86 15.65
C SER A 33 -24.01 -11.99 14.71
N ASN A 34 -23.35 -12.15 13.55
CA ASN A 34 -23.61 -13.28 12.65
C ASN A 34 -23.33 -14.63 13.32
N ASN A 35 -22.25 -14.76 14.09
CA ASN A 35 -21.99 -16.00 14.85
C ASN A 35 -23.09 -16.30 15.88
N ASN A 36 -23.68 -15.27 16.50
CA ASN A 36 -24.81 -15.41 17.42
C ASN A 36 -26.16 -15.68 16.73
N LEU A 37 -26.31 -15.29 15.46
CA LEU A 37 -27.51 -15.62 14.66
C LEU A 37 -27.45 -17.06 14.15
N VAL A 38 -26.25 -17.56 13.82
CA VAL A 38 -26.03 -18.95 13.41
C VAL A 38 -26.27 -19.94 14.56
N THR A 39 -25.88 -19.61 15.80
CA THR A 39 -26.14 -20.47 16.98
C THR A 39 -27.60 -20.46 17.45
N ARG A 40 -28.43 -19.51 17.00
CA ARG A 40 -29.87 -19.46 17.29
C ARG A 40 -30.73 -20.23 16.28
N TYR A 41 -30.11 -20.80 15.25
CA TYR A 41 -30.79 -21.59 14.22
C TYR A 41 -30.79 -23.10 14.51
N GLU A 42 -30.46 -23.52 15.74
CA GLU A 42 -30.91 -24.82 16.24
C GLU A 42 -32.36 -24.68 16.69
N PRO A 43 -33.32 -25.41 16.10
CA PRO A 43 -34.72 -25.33 16.50
C PRO A 43 -34.86 -25.96 17.89
N SER A 44 -34.82 -25.13 18.92
CA SER A 44 -35.27 -25.51 20.26
C SER A 44 -36.79 -25.35 20.28
N GLU A 45 -37.48 -26.48 20.48
CA GLU A 45 -38.92 -26.54 20.60
C GLU A 45 -39.42 -25.61 21.73
N GLU A 46 -40.40 -24.79 21.38
CA GLU A 46 -41.38 -24.07 22.20
C GLU A 46 -40.98 -23.63 23.62
N THR A 47 -40.84 -22.31 23.85
CA THR A 47 -41.77 -21.54 24.70
C THR A 47 -41.42 -20.04 24.77
N SER A 48 -42.47 -19.22 24.84
CA SER A 48 -42.55 -18.00 25.64
C SER A 48 -41.81 -16.72 25.17
N SER A 49 -42.56 -15.88 24.45
CA SER A 49 -42.66 -14.42 24.60
C SER A 49 -41.36 -13.61 24.84
N LYS A 50 -40.91 -12.94 23.77
CA LYS A 50 -40.71 -11.48 23.70
C LYS A 50 -40.21 -11.19 22.29
N SER A 51 -40.91 -10.35 21.54
CA SER A 51 -40.32 -9.63 20.41
C SER A 51 -39.19 -8.79 20.99
N THR A 52 -38.01 -9.38 21.09
CA THR A 52 -36.81 -8.67 21.50
C THR A 52 -36.42 -7.89 20.26
N GLU A 53 -36.98 -6.70 20.11
CA GLU A 53 -36.55 -5.78 19.06
C GLU A 53 -35.03 -5.66 19.19
N LEU A 54 -34.34 -6.19 18.18
CA LEU A 54 -32.88 -6.18 18.10
C LEU A 54 -32.48 -4.74 17.73
N TYR A 55 -32.42 -3.87 18.73
CA TYR A 55 -31.88 -2.55 18.56
C TYR A 55 -30.36 -2.63 18.44
N LEU A 56 -29.83 -1.98 17.40
CA LEU A 56 -28.40 -1.75 17.28
C LEU A 56 -27.92 -0.93 18.48
N PRO A 57 -26.76 -1.25 19.07
CA PRO A 57 -26.16 -0.44 20.12
C PRO A 57 -26.00 1.03 19.70
N THR A 58 -26.23 1.95 20.64
CA THR A 58 -26.23 3.40 20.37
C THR A 58 -24.93 3.89 19.75
N ASP A 59 -23.78 3.34 20.16
CA ASP A 59 -22.46 3.66 19.61
C ASP A 59 -22.32 3.19 18.14
N ILE A 60 -22.87 2.03 17.79
CA ILE A 60 -22.91 1.52 16.41
C ILE A 60 -23.83 2.38 15.54
N CYS A 61 -25.01 2.74 16.04
CA CYS A 61 -25.94 3.65 15.36
C CYS A 61 -25.30 5.01 15.08
N GLN A 62 -24.60 5.59 16.05
CA GLN A 62 -23.93 6.88 15.88
C GLN A 62 -22.86 6.86 14.79
N ILE A 63 -22.13 5.74 14.64
CA ILE A 63 -21.15 5.59 13.55
C ILE A 63 -21.87 5.50 12.19
N ILE A 64 -22.91 4.67 12.07
CA ILE A 64 -23.62 4.42 10.80
C ILE A 64 -24.38 5.66 10.32
N ILE A 65 -25.01 6.39 11.24
CA ILE A 65 -25.81 7.59 10.92
C ILE A 65 -24.90 8.80 10.65
N GLY A 66 -23.65 8.79 11.10
CA GLY A 66 -22.74 9.91 10.95
C GLY A 66 -22.23 10.09 9.51
N ASP A 67 -22.67 11.14 8.82
CA ASP A 67 -22.18 11.49 7.47
C ASP A 67 -20.66 11.69 7.41
N LEU A 68 -20.08 12.21 8.49
CA LEU A 68 -18.64 12.42 8.60
C LEU A 68 -17.87 11.09 8.49
N PHE A 69 -18.39 10.01 9.07
CA PHE A 69 -17.77 8.69 8.98
C PHE A 69 -17.68 8.23 7.52
N TRP A 70 -18.79 8.27 6.78
CA TRP A 70 -18.83 7.85 5.38
C TRP A 70 -17.96 8.73 4.48
N SER A 71 -17.94 10.04 4.71
CA SER A 71 -17.06 10.95 3.99
C SER A 71 -15.57 10.60 4.20
N ARG A 72 -15.15 10.29 5.44
CA ARG A 72 -13.77 9.87 5.73
C ARG A 72 -13.43 8.49 5.17
N ILE A 73 -14.38 7.55 5.18
CA ILE A 73 -14.19 6.23 4.55
C ILE A 73 -14.04 6.37 3.04
N SER A 74 -14.82 7.24 2.40
CA SER A 74 -14.69 7.53 0.97
C SER A 74 -13.31 8.11 0.64
N GLN A 75 -12.86 9.10 1.41
CA GLN A 75 -11.50 9.66 1.29
C GLN A 75 -10.43 8.59 1.45
N LEU A 76 -10.56 7.73 2.45
CA LEU A 76 -9.63 6.62 2.68
C LEU A 76 -9.60 5.65 1.50
N ALA A 77 -10.75 5.30 0.94
CA ALA A 77 -10.85 4.41 -0.22
C ALA A 77 -10.14 5.01 -1.44
N ILE A 78 -10.27 6.32 -1.67
CA ILE A 78 -9.55 7.02 -2.75
C ILE A 78 -8.04 6.94 -2.53
N LEU A 79 -7.56 7.16 -1.29
CA LEU A 79 -6.13 7.11 -0.95
C LEU A 79 -5.55 5.69 -1.08
N ILE A 80 -6.30 4.65 -0.72
CA ILE A 80 -5.82 3.26 -0.75
C ILE A 80 -5.89 2.65 -2.15
N LYS A 81 -6.84 3.05 -3.00
CA LYS A 81 -7.02 2.53 -4.37
C LYS A 81 -5.73 2.40 -5.18
N PRO A 82 -4.84 3.42 -5.28
CA PRO A 82 -3.58 3.28 -6.01
C PRO A 82 -2.67 2.17 -5.44
N TYR A 83 -2.67 1.98 -4.12
CA TYR A 83 -1.90 0.93 -3.46
C TYR A 83 -2.44 -0.45 -3.79
N CYS A 84 -3.77 -0.62 -3.81
CA CYS A 84 -4.38 -1.87 -4.24
C CYS A 84 -4.01 -2.23 -5.68
N GLY A 85 -4.02 -1.26 -6.59
CA GLY A 85 -3.62 -1.47 -7.98
C GLY A 85 -2.16 -1.91 -8.13
N ALA A 86 -1.25 -1.22 -7.46
CA ALA A 86 0.17 -1.59 -7.46
C ALA A 86 0.40 -2.95 -6.80
N PHE A 87 -0.25 -3.21 -5.67
CA PHE A 87 -0.14 -4.49 -4.97
C PHE A 87 -0.64 -5.64 -5.83
N GLY A 88 -1.80 -5.48 -6.47
CA GLY A 88 -2.33 -6.45 -7.43
C GLY A 88 -1.34 -6.72 -8.56
N LYS A 89 -0.73 -5.67 -9.14
CA LYS A 89 0.28 -5.84 -10.19
C LYS A 89 1.53 -6.59 -9.70
N LEU A 90 2.02 -6.25 -8.51
CA LEU A 90 3.24 -6.82 -7.94
C LEU A 90 3.06 -8.24 -7.40
N GLN A 91 1.82 -8.67 -7.16
CA GLN A 91 1.51 -10.04 -6.72
C GLN A 91 1.31 -11.02 -7.89
N ILE A 92 1.23 -10.53 -9.13
CA ILE A 92 1.16 -11.40 -10.31
C ILE A 92 2.53 -12.09 -10.49
N ASP A 93 2.51 -13.35 -10.88
CA ASP A 93 3.70 -14.18 -11.18
C ASP A 93 4.66 -13.54 -12.20
N LYS A 94 4.12 -12.68 -13.06
CA LYS A 94 4.84 -11.92 -14.09
C LYS A 94 5.33 -10.55 -13.63
N ALA A 95 5.24 -10.20 -12.35
CA ALA A 95 5.72 -8.92 -11.84
C ALA A 95 7.23 -8.78 -12.07
N GLN A 96 7.66 -7.64 -12.62
CA GLN A 96 9.07 -7.39 -12.92
C GLN A 96 9.65 -6.36 -11.93
N LEU A 97 10.97 -6.39 -11.72
CA LEU A 97 11.64 -5.47 -10.79
C LEU A 97 11.36 -3.99 -11.11
N TYR A 98 11.24 -3.64 -12.39
CA TYR A 98 10.94 -2.26 -12.77
C TYR A 98 9.50 -1.87 -12.41
N ASP A 99 8.56 -2.81 -12.25
CA ASP A 99 7.20 -2.49 -11.79
C ASP A 99 7.20 -1.94 -10.37
N VAL A 100 8.16 -2.38 -9.54
CA VAL A 100 8.37 -1.86 -8.18
C VAL A 100 8.84 -0.41 -8.28
N ALA A 101 9.87 -0.11 -9.06
CA ALA A 101 10.36 1.25 -9.26
C ALA A 101 9.30 2.19 -9.85
N LEU A 102 8.50 1.70 -10.81
CA LEU A 102 7.43 2.49 -11.41
C LEU A 102 6.33 2.80 -10.39
N SER A 103 6.00 1.83 -9.52
CA SER A 103 5.06 2.03 -8.42
C SER A 103 5.55 3.12 -7.46
N PHE A 104 6.85 3.13 -7.13
CA PHE A 104 7.49 4.19 -6.34
C PHE A 104 7.28 5.57 -6.94
N GLY A 105 7.71 5.75 -8.18
CA GLY A 105 7.56 7.04 -8.87
C GLY A 105 6.10 7.48 -9.00
N TYR A 106 5.19 6.52 -9.19
CA TYR A 106 3.76 6.80 -9.23
C TYR A 106 3.23 7.29 -7.87
N PHE A 107 3.60 6.67 -6.75
CA PHE A 107 3.14 7.12 -5.43
C PHE A 107 3.65 8.51 -5.05
N ILE A 108 4.91 8.81 -5.34
CA ILE A 108 5.45 10.15 -5.11
C ILE A 108 4.61 11.19 -5.85
N LYS A 109 4.37 10.99 -7.15
CA LYS A 109 3.52 11.88 -7.95
C LYS A 109 2.07 11.97 -7.45
N PHE A 110 1.52 10.85 -7.01
CA PHE A 110 0.17 10.83 -6.43
C PHE A 110 0.08 11.69 -5.17
N TRP A 111 1.08 11.63 -4.29
CA TRP A 111 1.12 12.44 -3.08
C TRP A 111 1.46 13.90 -3.35
N GLU A 112 2.35 14.20 -4.30
CA GLU A 112 2.62 15.59 -4.74
C GLU A 112 1.36 16.33 -5.19
N GLN A 113 0.34 15.61 -5.67
CA GLN A 113 -0.95 16.17 -6.10
C GLN A 113 -2.01 16.21 -4.99
N ASN A 114 -1.69 15.73 -3.79
CA ASN A 114 -2.64 15.68 -2.69
C ASN A 114 -2.88 17.09 -2.11
N THR A 115 -4.13 17.39 -1.76
CA THR A 115 -4.51 18.67 -1.16
C THR A 115 -4.00 18.85 0.28
N ASP A 116 -3.81 17.74 1.01
CA ASP A 116 -3.25 17.77 2.37
C ASP A 116 -1.72 17.74 2.29
N GLN A 117 -1.11 18.92 2.28
CA GLN A 117 0.33 19.09 2.13
C GLN A 117 1.11 18.47 3.28
N PHE A 118 0.63 18.60 4.52
CA PHE A 118 1.32 18.03 5.69
C PHE A 118 1.36 16.50 5.63
N LEU A 119 0.21 15.89 5.33
CA LEU A 119 0.14 14.44 5.15
C LEU A 119 0.99 13.99 3.96
N SER A 120 0.94 14.72 2.85
CA SER A 120 1.73 14.43 1.64
C SER A 120 3.23 14.43 1.91
N GLU A 121 3.75 15.51 2.50
CA GLU A 121 5.18 15.65 2.82
C GLU A 121 5.66 14.55 3.76
N SER A 122 4.87 14.20 4.78
CA SER A 122 5.20 13.13 5.71
C SER A 122 5.28 11.77 5.01
N ILE A 123 4.31 11.45 4.14
CA ILE A 123 4.28 10.20 3.38
C ILE A 123 5.41 10.15 2.34
N ILE A 124 5.68 11.25 1.63
CA ILE A 124 6.80 11.37 0.68
C ILE A 124 8.13 11.14 1.40
N SER A 125 8.38 11.84 2.52
CA SER A 125 9.59 11.66 3.32
C SER A 125 9.77 10.21 3.77
N HIS A 126 8.67 9.52 4.10
CA HIS A 126 8.73 8.09 4.41
C HIS A 126 9.13 7.24 3.20
N PHE A 127 8.53 7.49 2.03
CA PHE A 127 8.91 6.79 0.80
C PHE A 127 10.38 7.01 0.44
N GLU A 128 10.89 8.23 0.60
CA GLU A 128 12.30 8.55 0.38
C GLU A 128 13.21 7.82 1.36
N LYS A 129 12.86 7.77 2.65
CA LYS A 129 13.61 6.98 3.66
C LYS A 129 13.60 5.49 3.33
N CYS A 130 12.46 4.93 2.94
CA CYS A 130 12.37 3.54 2.49
C CYS A 130 13.23 3.30 1.25
N TRP A 131 13.17 4.20 0.27
CA TRP A 131 13.98 4.14 -0.94
C TRP A 131 15.48 4.15 -0.58
N ASN A 132 15.92 5.01 0.32
CA ASN A 132 17.31 5.09 0.82
C ASN A 132 17.82 3.84 1.52
N ASN A 133 16.93 3.09 2.16
CA ASN A 133 17.30 1.84 2.84
C ASN A 133 17.26 0.61 1.92
N TRP A 134 16.76 0.76 0.70
CA TRP A 134 16.60 -0.36 -0.24
C TRP A 134 17.76 -0.43 -1.22
N GLU A 135 17.90 -1.58 -1.88
CA GLU A 135 18.82 -1.73 -3.02
C GLU A 135 18.31 -0.96 -4.23
N GLN A 136 18.32 0.37 -4.16
CA GLN A 136 17.86 1.27 -5.23
C GLN A 136 18.44 0.87 -6.57
N PHE A 137 19.73 0.50 -6.56
CA PHE A 137 20.44 0.16 -7.77
C PHE A 137 19.78 -0.98 -8.55
N ILE A 138 19.39 -2.10 -7.93
CA ILE A 138 18.81 -3.24 -8.69
C ILE A 138 17.50 -2.83 -9.38
N LEU A 139 16.72 -1.99 -8.71
CA LEU A 139 15.48 -1.45 -9.21
C LEU A 139 15.73 -0.47 -10.37
N LEU A 140 16.70 0.43 -10.21
CA LEU A 140 17.08 1.39 -11.26
C LEU A 140 17.70 0.68 -12.47
N LEU A 141 18.55 -0.32 -12.25
CA LEU A 141 19.12 -1.15 -13.32
C LEU A 141 18.03 -1.85 -14.13
N SER A 142 17.04 -2.44 -13.46
CA SER A 142 15.92 -3.08 -14.15
C SER A 142 15.14 -2.10 -15.03
N PHE A 143 15.09 -0.81 -14.64
CA PHE A 143 14.48 0.27 -15.43
C PHE A 143 15.33 0.65 -16.64
N VAL A 144 16.65 0.77 -16.45
CA VAL A 144 17.62 1.12 -17.51
C VAL A 144 17.68 0.02 -18.58
N LEU A 145 17.65 -1.25 -18.16
CA LEU A 145 17.66 -2.40 -19.05
C LEU A 145 16.31 -2.63 -19.75
N HIS A 146 15.24 -1.97 -19.30
CA HIS A 146 13.92 -2.15 -19.91
C HIS A 146 13.81 -1.39 -21.25
N PRO A 147 13.41 -2.06 -22.34
CA PRO A 147 13.43 -1.51 -23.71
C PRO A 147 12.55 -0.26 -23.91
N LYS A 148 11.56 -0.06 -23.03
CA LYS A 148 10.64 1.08 -23.09
C LYS A 148 11.08 2.29 -22.27
N TYR A 149 11.83 2.07 -21.18
CA TYR A 149 12.08 3.12 -20.19
C TYR A 149 13.49 3.68 -20.33
N HIS A 150 14.50 2.80 -20.48
CA HIS A 150 15.90 3.16 -20.64
C HIS A 150 16.31 4.34 -19.72
N LEU A 151 17.21 5.22 -20.17
CA LEU A 151 17.60 6.42 -19.43
C LEU A 151 16.61 7.60 -19.61
N ASN A 152 15.68 7.50 -20.57
CA ASN A 152 14.82 8.61 -21.01
C ASN A 152 13.80 9.06 -19.96
N LYS A 153 13.57 8.26 -18.91
CA LYS A 153 12.66 8.57 -17.79
C LYS A 153 13.38 9.06 -16.54
N PHE A 154 14.71 9.05 -16.52
CA PHE A 154 15.51 9.53 -15.41
C PHE A 154 15.69 11.04 -15.49
N ASN A 155 15.88 11.69 -14.33
CA ASN A 155 16.18 13.11 -14.29
C ASN A 155 17.52 13.35 -15.01
N PRO A 156 17.55 14.13 -16.10
CA PRO A 156 18.77 14.36 -16.88
C PRO A 156 19.86 15.10 -16.09
N ASN A 157 19.50 15.74 -14.96
CA ASN A 157 20.43 16.43 -14.08
C ASN A 157 21.12 15.48 -13.07
N LEU A 158 20.80 14.18 -13.08
CA LEU A 158 21.53 13.19 -12.29
C LEU A 158 22.86 12.87 -12.99
N GLU A 159 23.90 13.65 -12.69
CA GLU A 159 25.27 13.44 -13.21
C GLU A 159 25.85 12.05 -12.88
N THR A 160 25.26 11.33 -11.93
CA THR A 160 25.80 10.10 -11.33
C THR A 160 25.49 8.82 -12.12
N ILE A 161 24.44 8.77 -12.94
CA ILE A 161 24.02 7.55 -13.65
C ILE A 161 24.48 7.61 -15.10
N ASN A 162 25.72 7.18 -15.35
CA ASN A 162 26.26 6.95 -16.68
C ASN A 162 26.61 5.45 -16.88
N PHE A 163 26.98 5.07 -18.11
CA PHE A 163 27.30 3.68 -18.43
C PHE A 163 28.48 3.11 -17.64
N VAL A 164 29.41 3.95 -17.18
CA VAL A 164 30.55 3.53 -16.34
C VAL A 164 30.05 3.12 -14.95
N THR A 165 29.20 3.95 -14.34
CA THR A 165 28.54 3.64 -13.06
C THR A 165 27.73 2.35 -13.16
N ILE A 166 26.98 2.18 -14.26
CA ILE A 166 26.21 0.95 -14.54
C ILE A 166 27.11 -0.29 -14.66
N GLY A 167 28.26 -0.18 -15.32
CA GLY A 167 29.22 -1.27 -15.46
C GLY A 167 29.81 -1.72 -14.12
N ILE A 168 30.18 -0.78 -13.25
CA ILE A 168 30.70 -1.07 -11.90
C ILE A 168 29.67 -1.84 -11.08
N TRP A 169 28.41 -1.42 -11.18
CA TRP A 169 27.34 -2.04 -10.44
C TRP A 169 26.99 -3.44 -10.95
N LEU A 170 26.93 -3.64 -12.27
CA LEU A 170 26.74 -4.97 -12.88
C LEU A 170 27.83 -5.96 -12.42
N ASP A 171 29.08 -5.52 -12.38
CA ASP A 171 30.21 -6.32 -11.91
C ASP A 171 30.09 -6.69 -10.42
N TYR A 172 29.69 -5.74 -9.57
CA TYR A 172 29.45 -5.98 -8.14
C TYR A 172 28.37 -7.05 -7.93
N TYR A 173 27.21 -6.89 -8.57
CA TYR A 173 26.07 -7.81 -8.37
C TYR A 173 26.32 -9.20 -8.96
N TYR A 174 26.98 -9.27 -10.12
CA TYR A 174 27.39 -10.55 -10.68
C TYR A 174 28.28 -11.32 -9.69
N LYS A 175 29.30 -10.66 -9.13
CA LYS A 175 30.19 -11.26 -8.13
C LYS A 175 29.46 -11.65 -6.86
N ALA A 176 28.57 -10.81 -6.36
CA ALA A 176 27.80 -11.07 -5.14
C ALA A 176 26.89 -12.30 -5.27
N TRP A 177 26.28 -12.53 -6.44
CA TRP A 177 25.35 -13.65 -6.65
C TRP A 177 26.00 -14.94 -7.14
N THR A 178 27.04 -14.84 -7.95
CA THR A 178 27.69 -16.02 -8.55
C THR A 178 28.94 -16.46 -7.79
N SER A 179 29.50 -15.60 -6.93
CA SER A 179 30.85 -15.76 -6.36
C SER A 179 31.97 -15.85 -7.40
N GLU A 180 31.69 -15.48 -8.66
CA GLU A 180 32.63 -15.55 -9.78
C GLU A 180 32.94 -14.16 -10.33
N LYS A 181 34.09 -14.01 -10.98
CA LYS A 181 34.38 -12.80 -11.77
C LYS A 181 33.66 -12.90 -13.12
N PRO A 182 32.96 -11.84 -13.56
CA PRO A 182 32.35 -11.85 -14.88
C PRO A 182 33.45 -11.97 -15.94
N THR A 183 33.40 -13.04 -16.73
CA THR A 183 34.34 -13.27 -17.83
C THR A 183 33.84 -12.66 -19.15
N LYS A 184 32.52 -12.40 -19.25
CA LYS A 184 31.86 -11.69 -20.36
C LYS A 184 30.69 -10.88 -19.81
N LEU A 185 30.42 -9.70 -20.38
CA LEU A 185 29.34 -8.79 -19.94
C LEU A 185 27.94 -9.30 -20.33
N LEU A 186 27.87 -10.05 -21.43
CA LEU A 186 26.71 -10.79 -21.94
C LEU A 186 27.24 -12.11 -22.53
N ALA A 187 26.51 -13.21 -22.37
CA ALA A 187 26.77 -14.43 -23.12
C ALA A 187 26.45 -14.22 -24.60
#